data_AF-D1AXW5-F1
#
_entry.id   AF-D1AXW5-F1
#
_cell.length_a   1.000
_cell.length_b   1.000
_cell.length_c   1.000
_cell.angle_alpha   90.00
_cell.angle_beta   90.00
_cell.angle_gamma   90.00
#
_symmetry.space_group_name_H-M   'P 1'
#
loop_
_entity.id
_entity.type
_entity.pdbx_description
1 polymer ?
#
loop_
_entity_poly.entity_id
_entity_poly.type
_entity_poly.pdbx_seq_one_letter_code
_entity_poly.pdbx_strand_id
1 'polypeptide(L)'
;MYTPEVIWKSPITMSLLTWIGVSIFLIDIYLFYRILKDDFKSNRLYLVIFILLFLFFILILFLRNITKKEMRLPLFFNYSINGFGRKIILEKIHINNCLKCGGKIKYHIKPVEWVYYYINGEMKRKITKNSPVLECKKNQEHCYEVV
;
A
#
# COMPACT_ATOMS: atom_id res chain seq x y z
N MET A 1 -11.13 -17.17 -13.54
CA MET A 1 -10.26 -16.30 -14.36
C MET A 1 -10.79 -14.88 -14.21
N TYR A 2 -9.93 -13.93 -13.86
CA TYR A 2 -10.31 -12.53 -13.61
C TYR A 2 -9.88 -11.66 -14.78
N THR A 3 -10.51 -10.50 -14.96
CA THR A 3 -10.09 -9.50 -15.94
C THR A 3 -9.83 -8.17 -15.24
N PRO A 4 -8.59 -7.65 -15.27
CA PRO A 4 -8.31 -6.31 -14.77
C PRO A 4 -8.72 -5.27 -15.82
N GLU A 5 -9.54 -4.31 -15.41
CA GLU A 5 -9.94 -3.16 -16.22
C GLU A 5 -9.29 -1.89 -15.66
N VAL A 6 -8.51 -1.19 -16.47
CA VAL A 6 -7.89 0.07 -16.03
C VAL A 6 -8.92 1.19 -16.07
N ILE A 7 -9.26 1.73 -14.90
CA ILE A 7 -10.21 2.84 -14.77
C ILE A 7 -9.47 4.16 -14.91
N TRP A 8 -8.29 4.25 -14.31
CA TRP A 8 -7.53 5.49 -14.27
C TRP A 8 -6.03 5.21 -14.25
N LYS A 9 -5.29 6.01 -15.00
CA LYS A 9 -3.82 6.03 -14.99
C LYS A 9 -3.36 7.41 -14.54
N SER A 10 -2.59 7.44 -13.47
CA SER A 10 -2.04 8.67 -12.95
C SER A 10 -1.03 9.29 -13.94
N PRO A 11 -1.07 10.61 -14.17
CA PRO A 11 0.02 11.32 -14.82
C PRO A 11 1.24 11.47 -13.88
N ILE A 12 1.07 11.21 -12.58
CA ILE A 12 2.11 11.31 -11.55
C ILE A 12 3.08 10.15 -11.75
N THR A 13 4.26 10.48 -12.28
CA THR A 13 5.36 9.54 -12.42
C THR A 13 6.08 9.35 -11.08
N MET A 14 6.81 8.24 -10.95
CA MET A 14 7.71 8.02 -9.81
C MET A 14 8.68 9.20 -9.57
N SER A 15 9.12 9.88 -10.64
CA SER A 15 9.97 11.08 -10.54
C SER A 15 9.22 12.24 -9.89
N LEU A 16 7.98 12.51 -10.29
CA LEU A 16 7.15 13.56 -9.69
C LEU A 16 6.88 13.28 -8.21
N LEU A 17 6.53 12.04 -7.84
CA LEU A 17 6.38 11.62 -6.44
C LEU A 17 7.67 11.88 -5.63
N THR A 18 8.83 11.66 -6.25
CA THR A 18 10.13 11.86 -5.59
C THR A 18 10.36 13.34 -5.31
N TRP A 19 10.13 14.22 -6.30
CA TRP A 19 10.29 15.66 -6.13
C TRP A 19 9.33 16.25 -5.10
N ILE A 20 8.04 15.86 -5.15
CA ILE A 20 7.05 16.30 -4.15
C ILE A 20 7.48 15.85 -2.75
N GLY A 21 7.94 14.60 -2.59
CA GLY A 21 8.43 14.09 -1.31
C GLY A 21 9.64 14.87 -0.79
N VAL A 22 10.61 15.20 -1.66
CA VAL A 22 11.78 16.01 -1.29
C VAL A 22 11.36 17.40 -0.83
N SER A 23 10.45 18.06 -1.56
CA SER A 23 9.96 19.39 -1.19
C SER A 23 9.27 19.40 0.18
N ILE A 24 8.39 18.43 0.44
CA ILE A 24 7.69 18.32 1.73
C ILE A 24 8.68 18.07 2.85
N PHE A 25 9.65 17.17 2.65
CA PHE A 25 10.66 16.88 3.66
C PHE A 25 11.47 18.12 4.06
N LEU A 26 11.85 18.96 3.08
CA LEU A 26 12.55 20.22 3.37
C LEU A 26 11.68 21.21 4.15
N ILE A 27 10.39 21.31 3.82
CA ILE A 27 9.43 22.16 4.55
C ILE A 27 9.25 21.64 5.98
N ASP A 28 9.10 20.33 6.16
CA ASP A 28 8.97 19.70 7.47
C ASP A 28 10.19 19.92 8.36
N ILE A 29 11.40 19.85 7.80
CA ILE A 29 12.63 20.19 8.55
C ILE A 29 12.58 21.63 9.05
N TYR A 30 12.17 22.57 8.19
CA TYR A 30 12.06 23.98 8.57
C TYR A 30 11.02 24.19 9.68
N LEU A 31 9.84 23.58 9.56
CA LEU A 31 8.78 23.65 10.56
C LEU A 31 9.24 23.04 11.89
N PHE A 32 9.93 21.91 11.84
CA PHE A 32 10.49 21.24 13.02
C PHE A 32 11.52 22.11 13.74
N TYR A 33 12.43 22.73 12.98
CA TYR A 33 13.39 23.68 13.55
C TYR A 33 12.70 24.85 14.27
N ARG A 34 11.63 25.38 13.68
CA ARG A 34 10.85 26.46 14.30
C ARG A 34 10.16 26.02 15.59
N ILE A 35 9.57 24.82 15.60
CA ILE A 35 8.95 24.22 16.78
C ILE A 35 9.97 24.08 17.93
N LEU A 36 11.22 23.71 17.63
CA LEU A 36 12.27 23.61 18.64
C LEU A 36 12.75 24.96 19.20
N LYS A 37 12.65 26.03 18.40
CA LYS A 37 13.17 27.35 18.76
C LYS A 37 12.21 28.15 19.65
N ASP A 38 10.89 28.06 19.41
CA ASP A 38 9.89 28.85 20.15
C ASP A 38 9.14 28.01 21.20
N ASP A 39 8.53 28.66 22.18
CA ASP A 39 7.71 28.00 23.20
C ASP A 39 6.51 27.23 22.60
N PHE A 40 6.30 25.99 23.08
CA PHE A 40 5.25 25.06 22.63
C PHE A 40 3.83 25.68 22.61
N LYS A 41 3.54 26.62 23.50
CA LYS A 41 2.22 27.26 23.62
C LYS A 41 1.97 28.27 22.49
N SER A 42 3.03 28.93 21.99
CA SER A 42 3.00 29.83 20.85
C SER A 42 2.97 29.06 19.51
N ASN A 43 3.58 27.87 19.47
CA ASN A 43 3.80 27.11 18.24
C ASN A 43 2.79 25.98 17.94
N ARG A 44 1.62 25.96 18.60
CA ARG A 44 0.58 24.92 18.35
C ARG A 44 0.18 24.81 16.88
N LEU A 45 0.05 25.94 16.18
CA LEU A 45 -0.33 25.96 14.76
C LEU A 45 0.75 25.32 13.87
N TYR A 46 2.03 25.64 14.10
CA TYR A 46 3.15 25.03 13.39
C TYR A 46 3.26 23.53 13.65
N LEU A 47 3.00 23.10 14.89
CA LEU A 47 2.96 21.69 15.26
C LEU A 47 1.85 20.94 14.51
N VAL A 48 0.64 21.50 14.43
CA VAL A 48 -0.46 20.89 13.67
C VAL A 48 -0.12 20.79 12.18
N ILE A 49 0.43 21.85 11.59
CA ILE A 49 0.85 21.85 10.18
C ILE A 49 1.93 20.80 9.93
N PHE A 50 2.94 20.73 10.81
CA PHE A 50 4.01 19.73 10.73
C PHE A 50 3.45 18.30 10.78
N ILE A 51 2.52 18.00 11.69
CA ILE A 51 1.89 16.66 11.75
C ILE A 51 1.15 16.34 10.45
N LEU A 52 0.39 17.29 9.91
CA LEU A 52 -0.37 17.08 8.66
C LEU A 52 0.55 16.83 7.47
N LEU A 53 1.61 17.62 7.32
CA LEU A 53 2.59 17.45 6.26
C LEU A 53 3.38 16.15 6.41
N PHE A 54 3.75 15.77 7.63
CA PHE A 54 4.43 14.51 7.91
C PHE A 54 3.56 13.31 7.56
N LEU A 55 2.26 13.33 7.87
CA LEU A 55 1.31 12.30 7.43
C LEU A 55 1.22 12.22 5.91
N PHE A 56 1.19 13.36 5.23
CA PHE A 56 1.19 13.41 3.77
C PHE A 56 2.50 12.90 3.16
N PHE A 57 3.64 13.18 3.79
CA PHE A 57 4.94 12.64 3.41
C PHE A 57 4.96 11.10 3.51
N ILE A 58 4.43 10.53 4.60
CA ILE A 58 4.29 9.07 4.75
C ILE A 58 3.45 8.48 3.60
N LEU A 59 2.34 9.13 3.23
CA LEU A 59 1.50 8.69 2.11
C LEU A 59 2.29 8.69 0.78
N ILE A 60 3.09 9.72 0.52
CA ILE A 60 3.93 9.80 -0.69
C ILE A 60 4.97 8.67 -0.70
N LEU A 61 5.64 8.41 0.43
CA LEU A 61 6.58 7.31 0.54
C LEU A 61 5.92 5.95 0.28
N PHE A 62 4.70 5.76 0.78
CA PHE A 62 3.90 4.56 0.52
C PHE A 62 3.59 4.39 -0.97
N LEU A 63 3.07 5.43 -1.63
CA LEU A 63 2.79 5.41 -3.08
C LEU A 63 4.06 5.21 -3.93
N ARG A 64 5.17 5.82 -3.51
CA ARG A 64 6.49 5.61 -4.14
C ARG A 64 6.96 4.16 -3.98
N ASN A 65 6.72 3.54 -2.83
CA ASN A 65 7.07 2.13 -2.62
C ASN A 65 6.23 1.20 -3.51
N ILE A 66 4.93 1.48 -3.67
CA ILE A 66 4.04 0.76 -4.60
C ILE A 66 4.58 0.85 -6.04
N THR A 67 4.88 2.05 -6.52
CA THR A 67 5.39 2.26 -7.89
C THR A 67 6.80 1.71 -8.10
N LYS A 68 7.68 1.78 -7.09
CA LYS A 68 9.05 1.25 -7.17
C LYS A 68 9.09 -0.28 -7.24
N LYS A 69 8.24 -0.94 -6.46
CA LYS A 69 8.18 -2.40 -6.37
C LYS A 69 7.14 -3.02 -7.31
N GLU A 70 6.49 -2.19 -8.12
CA GLU A 70 5.39 -2.57 -9.02
C GLU A 70 4.33 -3.43 -8.32
N MET A 71 4.02 -3.08 -7.07
CA MET A 71 3.08 -3.86 -6.25
C MET A 71 1.64 -3.59 -6.71
N ARG A 72 0.83 -4.65 -6.69
CA ARG A 72 -0.62 -4.56 -6.81
C ARG A 72 -1.25 -4.73 -5.43
N LEU A 73 -1.96 -3.70 -4.99
CA LEU A 73 -2.62 -3.66 -3.69
C LEU A 73 -4.15 -3.75 -3.88
N PRO A 74 -4.82 -4.77 -3.32
CA PRO A 74 -6.27 -4.84 -3.33
C PRO A 74 -6.86 -3.74 -2.45
N LEU A 75 -7.91 -3.10 -2.96
CA LEU A 75 -8.75 -2.14 -2.26
C LEU A 75 -10.16 -2.73 -2.05
N PHE A 76 -11.02 -1.96 -1.37
CA PHE A 76 -12.43 -2.29 -1.25
C PHE A 76 -13.12 -2.39 -2.62
N PHE A 77 -14.23 -3.14 -2.69
CA PHE A 77 -15.06 -3.30 -3.89
C PHE A 77 -14.34 -3.83 -5.14
N ASN A 78 -13.32 -4.68 -4.95
CA ASN A 78 -12.50 -5.27 -6.02
C ASN A 78 -11.70 -4.25 -6.84
N TYR A 79 -11.49 -3.04 -6.32
CA TYR A 79 -10.49 -2.13 -6.90
C TYR A 79 -9.09 -2.61 -6.52
N SER A 80 -8.09 -2.24 -7.31
CA SER A 80 -6.69 -2.33 -6.92
C SER A 80 -5.91 -1.09 -7.34
N ILE A 81 -4.90 -0.77 -6.53
CA ILE A 81 -3.85 0.17 -6.91
C ILE A 81 -2.67 -0.65 -7.41
N ASN A 82 -2.23 -0.37 -8.61
CA ASN A 82 -1.14 -1.06 -9.28
C ASN A 82 -0.01 -0.07 -9.57
N GLY A 83 1.23 -0.46 -9.25
CA GLY A 83 2.44 0.29 -9.52
C GLY A 83 3.09 0.02 -10.89
N PHE A 84 2.46 -0.78 -11.75
CA PHE A 84 3.02 -1.27 -13.01
C PHE A 84 3.52 -0.15 -13.92
N GLY A 85 4.73 -0.32 -14.47
CA GLY A 85 5.35 0.68 -15.33
C GLY A 85 5.75 1.96 -14.60
N ARG A 86 6.00 1.88 -13.28
CA ARG A 86 6.37 2.99 -12.39
C ARG A 86 5.37 4.14 -12.36
N LYS A 87 4.10 3.82 -12.61
CA LYS A 87 2.95 4.74 -12.53
C LYS A 87 1.90 4.17 -11.60
N ILE A 88 1.12 5.05 -10.99
CA ILE A 88 -0.01 4.64 -10.17
C ILE A 88 -1.19 4.41 -11.12
N ILE A 89 -1.73 3.19 -11.10
CA ILE A 89 -2.88 2.79 -11.91
C ILE A 89 -3.98 2.33 -10.96
N LEU A 90 -5.18 2.87 -11.14
CA LEU A 90 -6.37 2.36 -10.50
C LEU A 90 -7.06 1.42 -11.48
N GLU A 91 -7.25 0.18 -11.07
CA GLU A 91 -7.91 -0.84 -11.87
C GLU A 91 -9.05 -1.48 -11.08
N LYS A 92 -10.04 -2.01 -11.79
CA LYS A 92 -11.12 -2.82 -11.23
C LYS A 92 -10.88 -4.25 -11.64
N ILE A 93 -10.85 -5.14 -10.66
CA ILE A 93 -10.77 -6.57 -10.91
C ILE A 93 -12.18 -7.11 -11.06
N HIS A 94 -12.51 -7.54 -12.27
CA HIS A 94 -13.73 -8.30 -12.52
C HIS A 94 -13.47 -9.77 -12.22
N ILE A 95 -14.18 -10.26 -11.22
CA ILE A 95 -13.95 -11.60 -10.67
C ILE A 95 -15.13 -12.48 -11.07
N ASN A 96 -14.86 -13.46 -11.92
CA ASN A 96 -15.81 -14.52 -12.21
C ASN A 96 -15.89 -15.53 -11.05
N ASN A 97 -16.91 -16.38 -11.07
CA ASN A 97 -17.03 -17.46 -10.08
C ASN A 97 -15.83 -18.41 -10.12
N CYS A 98 -15.62 -19.14 -9.03
CA CYS A 98 -14.56 -20.14 -8.93
C CYS A 98 -14.72 -21.20 -10.02
N LEU A 99 -13.67 -21.41 -10.81
CA LEU A 99 -13.69 -22.36 -11.95
C LEU A 99 -13.91 -23.80 -11.50
N LYS A 100 -13.47 -24.16 -10.29
CA LYS A 100 -13.55 -25.54 -9.77
C LYS A 100 -14.90 -25.88 -9.14
N CYS A 101 -15.59 -24.92 -8.51
CA CYS A 101 -16.79 -25.21 -7.72
C CYS A 101 -17.93 -24.20 -7.87
N GLY A 102 -17.79 -23.22 -8.76
CA GLY A 102 -18.78 -22.15 -8.98
C GLY A 102 -18.99 -21.20 -7.79
N GLY A 103 -18.20 -21.33 -6.72
CA GLY A 103 -18.31 -20.48 -5.52
C GLY A 103 -17.88 -19.04 -5.75
N LYS A 104 -18.43 -18.11 -4.95
CA LYS A 104 -17.99 -16.71 -4.93
C LYS A 104 -16.52 -16.62 -4.51
N ILE A 105 -15.80 -15.68 -5.10
CA ILE A 105 -14.38 -15.43 -4.82
C ILE A 105 -14.23 -14.12 -4.04
N LYS A 106 -13.22 -14.05 -3.17
CA LYS A 106 -12.81 -12.86 -2.43
C LYS A 106 -11.41 -12.43 -2.89
N TYR A 107 -11.25 -11.15 -3.22
CA TYR A 107 -9.96 -10.54 -3.50
C TYR A 107 -9.39 -9.90 -2.22
N HIS A 108 -8.20 -10.32 -1.79
CA HIS A 108 -7.54 -9.80 -0.60
C HIS A 108 -6.05 -10.15 -0.57
N ILE A 109 -5.31 -9.59 0.39
CA ILE A 109 -3.90 -9.93 0.63
C ILE A 109 -3.84 -11.19 1.50
N LYS A 110 -3.06 -12.19 1.07
CA LYS A 110 -2.80 -13.42 1.83
C LYS A 110 -1.28 -13.59 2.07
N PRO A 111 -0.85 -14.02 3.26
CA PRO A 111 0.54 -14.39 3.50
C PRO A 111 0.88 -15.63 2.69
N VAL A 112 1.95 -15.56 1.91
CA VAL A 112 2.42 -16.65 1.04
C VAL A 112 3.73 -17.26 1.52
N GLU A 113 4.58 -16.48 2.20
CA GLU A 113 5.83 -16.96 2.77
C GLU A 113 5.98 -16.47 4.21
N TRP A 114 6.56 -17.33 5.05
CA TRP A 114 6.89 -17.01 6.44
C TRP A 114 8.15 -17.76 6.88
N VAL A 115 8.82 -17.20 7.87
CA VAL A 115 9.98 -17.81 8.53
C VAL A 115 9.62 -18.12 9.98
N TYR A 116 10.03 -19.29 10.44
CA TYR A 116 9.89 -19.70 11.83
C TYR A 116 11.12 -19.28 12.63
N TYR A 117 10.89 -18.83 13.86
CA TYR A 117 11.96 -18.44 14.78
C TYR A 117 11.50 -18.71 16.21
N TYR A 118 12.45 -18.97 17.09
CA TYR A 118 12.17 -19.27 18.49
C TYR A 118 12.36 -18.05 19.38
N ILE A 119 11.39 -17.78 20.25
CA ILE A 119 11.51 -16.81 21.35
C ILE A 119 11.17 -17.55 22.63
N ASN A 120 12.11 -17.60 23.57
CA ASN A 120 11.92 -18.23 24.89
C ASN A 120 11.41 -19.69 24.81
N GLY A 121 11.90 -20.45 23.84
CA GLY A 121 11.46 -21.84 23.61
C GLY A 121 10.15 -21.99 22.83
N GLU A 122 9.40 -20.91 22.61
CA GLU A 122 8.19 -20.93 21.78
C GLU A 122 8.51 -20.68 20.30
N MET A 123 7.99 -21.53 19.43
CA MET A 123 8.08 -21.33 17.98
C MET A 123 7.07 -20.26 17.55
N LYS A 124 7.58 -19.17 16.95
CA LYS A 124 6.78 -18.09 16.37
C LYS A 124 7.00 -18.04 14.86
N ARG A 125 6.00 -17.50 14.14
CA ARG A 125 6.07 -17.28 12.69
C ARG A 125 6.10 -15.80 12.39
N LYS A 126 6.99 -15.38 11.49
CA LYS A 126 7.04 -14.03 10.93
C LYS A 126 6.72 -14.11 9.45
N ILE A 127 5.67 -13.41 9.03
CA ILE A 127 5.31 -13.31 7.62
C ILE A 127 6.42 -12.54 6.89
N THR A 128 6.98 -13.12 5.84
CA THR A 128 8.02 -12.49 5.01
C THR A 128 7.46 -11.93 3.72
N LYS A 129 6.41 -12.57 3.18
CA LYS A 129 5.80 -12.14 1.92
C LYS A 129 4.28 -12.28 1.96
N ASN A 130 3.65 -11.23 1.47
CA ASN A 130 2.22 -11.12 1.26
C ASN A 130 1.97 -10.99 -0.24
N SER A 131 0.93 -11.64 -0.74
CA SER A 131 0.53 -11.54 -2.15
C SER A 131 -0.97 -11.28 -2.29
N PRO A 132 -1.40 -10.44 -3.24
CA PRO A 132 -2.81 -10.33 -3.60
C PRO A 132 -3.31 -11.65 -4.21
N VAL A 133 -4.40 -12.18 -3.65
CA VAL A 133 -4.98 -13.45 -4.09
C VAL A 133 -6.49 -13.37 -4.29
N LEU A 134 -6.96 -14.22 -5.19
CA LEU A 134 -8.36 -14.55 -5.41
C LEU A 134 -8.65 -15.90 -4.74
N GLU A 135 -9.33 -15.86 -3.60
CA GLU A 135 -9.64 -17.05 -2.81
C GLU A 135 -11.14 -17.37 -2.87
N CYS A 136 -11.49 -18.64 -3.11
CA CYS A 136 -12.88 -19.05 -3.08
C CYS A 136 -13.41 -19.07 -1.64
N LYS A 137 -14.61 -18.52 -1.44
CA LYS A 137 -15.28 -18.54 -0.14
C LYS A 137 -15.77 -19.94 0.29
N LYS A 138 -15.97 -20.85 -0.68
CA LYS A 138 -16.43 -22.23 -0.40
C LYS A 138 -15.27 -23.18 -0.06
N ASN A 139 -14.14 -23.06 -0.75
CA ASN A 139 -12.96 -23.90 -0.52
C ASN A 139 -11.68 -23.03 -0.57
N GLN A 140 -10.98 -22.92 0.56
CA GLN A 140 -9.76 -22.10 0.70
C GLN A 140 -8.57 -22.65 -0.09
N GLU A 141 -8.60 -23.93 -0.50
CA GLU A 141 -7.59 -24.50 -1.40
C GLU A 141 -7.70 -23.93 -2.81
N HIS A 142 -8.86 -23.38 -3.19
CA HIS A 142 -9.04 -22.70 -4.47
C HIS A 142 -8.57 -21.25 -4.32
N CYS A 143 -7.25 -21.07 -4.32
CA CYS A 143 -6.57 -19.79 -4.16
C CYS A 143 -5.67 -19.54 -5.37
N TYR A 144 -5.82 -18.37 -6.00
CA TYR A 144 -5.07 -17.98 -7.19
C TYR A 144 -4.36 -16.66 -6.95
N GLU A 145 -3.06 -16.62 -7.19
CA GLU A 145 -2.26 -15.40 -7.07
C GLU A 145 -2.56 -14.42 -8.21
N VAL A 146 -2.56 -13.12 -7.91
CA VAL A 146 -2.83 -12.04 -8.85
C VAL A 146 -1.54 -11.25 -9.07
N VAL A 147 -0.70 -11.72 -9.99
CA VAL A 147 0.60 -11.11 -10.35
C VAL A 147 0.39 -9.86 -11.19
#